data_AF-A0A8C3Y0E7-F1
#
_entry.id   AF-A0A8C3Y0E7-F1
#
_cell.length_a   1.000
_cell.length_b   1.000
_cell.length_c   1.000
_cell.angle_alpha   90.00
_cell.angle_beta   90.00
_cell.angle_gamma   90.00
#
_symmetry.space_group_name_H-M   'P 1'
#
loop_
_entity.id
_entity.type
_entity.pdbx_description
1 polymer ?
#
loop_
_entity_poly.entity_id
_entity_poly.type
_entity_poly.pdbx_seq_one_letter_code
_entity_poly.pdbx_strand_id
1 'polypeptide(L)'
;AGDRLRGAQTLKCLVLIPPTVSGAIPEPRNARITSVNLHSTLHWDPPRFPKENITYTVQYKSTYMLQDSYESLCAGLRLPRCELSSLSAYGDYELRLRAEAGPERSGWLGLRFRPMENTTIGPPEVRLRSEAGALHADFWGPLAERSQGRWPLKQYYGSWKYRILYWRRGSSDTHSEILAQLEPWTVYCVRVQAVIPELNKTGELSRELCEQTTHNGVTPVWIIVTALVGSMLVVVTAVTVCFFCSFYLYRLTKHVFYPSYVFPQHLKEFLSKPPSAPQPFPPLPQEELLVCDRLTVISQESQSPSEGSGDDEASSTPEHPEDSALAGCDSGVGAASGAA
;
A
#
# COMPACT_ATOMS: atom_id res chain seq x y z
N ALA A 1 109.92 -5.14 56.26
CA ALA A 1 109.08 -4.37 55.32
C ALA A 1 107.85 -5.21 55.00
N GLY A 2 106.69 -4.59 54.83
CA GLY A 2 105.51 -5.25 54.29
C GLY A 2 104.83 -4.31 53.32
N ASP A 3 104.18 -4.86 52.30
CA ASP A 3 103.14 -4.12 51.58
C ASP A 3 102.11 -5.08 50.98
N ARG A 4 100.83 -4.74 51.13
CA ARG A 4 99.71 -5.49 50.51
C ARG A 4 99.26 -4.74 49.27
N LEU A 5 99.85 -5.05 48.12
CA LEU A 5 99.41 -4.54 46.82
C LEU A 5 97.96 -4.99 46.55
N ARG A 6 97.04 -4.04 46.73
CA ARG A 6 95.60 -4.25 46.70
C ARG A 6 95.11 -4.16 45.25
N GLY A 7 95.00 -5.30 44.58
CA GLY A 7 94.57 -5.39 43.18
C GLY A 7 93.15 -4.86 42.96
N ALA A 8 93.04 -3.62 42.48
CA ALA A 8 91.76 -2.99 42.15
C ALA A 8 91.28 -3.46 40.76
N GLN A 9 90.32 -4.39 40.73
CA GLN A 9 89.65 -4.78 39.49
C GLN A 9 88.69 -3.66 39.05
N THR A 10 89.12 -2.85 38.07
CA THR A 10 88.25 -1.84 37.45
C THR A 10 87.19 -2.52 36.59
N LEU A 11 86.01 -2.72 37.14
CA LEU A 11 84.87 -3.30 36.44
C LEU A 11 84.37 -2.30 35.37
N LYS A 12 84.84 -2.46 34.12
CA LYS A 12 84.33 -1.68 32.98
C LYS A 12 82.90 -2.13 32.66
N CYS A 13 81.91 -1.47 33.22
CA CYS A 13 80.52 -1.59 32.78
C CYS A 13 80.42 -1.16 31.31
N LEU A 14 80.41 -2.14 30.41
CA LEU A 14 80.13 -1.93 29.00
C LEU A 14 78.65 -1.58 28.87
N VAL A 15 78.34 -0.28 28.76
CA VAL A 15 76.97 0.18 28.54
C VAL A 15 76.53 -0.28 27.16
N LEU A 16 75.84 -1.41 27.11
CA LEU A 16 75.14 -1.90 25.93
C LEU A 16 73.96 -0.95 25.65
N ILE A 17 74.25 0.12 24.92
CA ILE A 17 73.23 0.94 24.28
C ILE A 17 72.43 -0.02 23.38
N PRO A 18 71.13 -0.25 23.63
CA PRO A 18 70.34 -1.10 22.75
C PRO A 18 70.34 -0.47 21.35
N PRO A 19 70.51 -1.25 20.27
CA PRO A 19 70.59 -0.69 18.93
C PRO A 19 69.30 0.07 18.63
N THR A 20 69.41 1.39 18.41
CA THR A 20 68.28 2.24 18.07
C THR A 20 67.74 1.78 16.71
N VAL A 21 66.72 0.92 16.74
CA VAL A 21 66.02 0.49 15.53
C VAL A 21 65.28 1.71 14.98
N SER A 22 65.95 2.43 14.09
CA SER A 22 65.37 3.48 13.26
C SER A 22 64.43 2.82 12.25
N GLY A 23 63.30 2.33 12.75
CA GLY A 23 62.36 1.52 11.99
C GLY A 23 61.84 2.30 10.79
N ALA A 24 62.11 1.78 9.59
CA ALA A 24 61.44 2.25 8.39
C ALA A 24 59.92 2.04 8.55
N ILE A 25 59.12 3.00 8.07
CA ILE A 25 57.66 2.88 8.11
C ILE A 25 57.25 1.64 7.30
N PRO A 26 56.62 0.62 7.92
CA PRO A 26 56.19 -0.55 7.17
C PRO A 26 55.02 -0.17 6.25
N GLU A 27 54.97 -0.80 5.08
CA GLU A 27 53.94 -0.54 4.09
C GLU A 27 52.54 -0.85 4.63
N PRO A 28 51.50 -0.07 4.22
CA PRO A 28 50.10 -0.41 4.49
C PRO A 28 49.76 -1.84 4.06
N ARG A 29 48.86 -2.49 4.79
CA ARG A 29 48.50 -3.90 4.55
C ARG A 29 47.03 -4.05 4.17
N ASN A 30 46.69 -5.22 3.60
CA ASN A 30 45.31 -5.63 3.29
C ASN A 30 44.51 -4.56 2.50
N ALA A 31 45.19 -3.84 1.60
CA ALA A 31 44.57 -2.83 0.78
C ALA A 31 43.54 -3.45 -0.17
N ARG A 32 42.31 -2.95 -0.12
CA ARG A 32 41.14 -3.48 -0.84
C ARG A 32 40.31 -2.34 -1.40
N ILE A 33 39.78 -2.54 -2.60
CA ILE A 33 38.87 -1.58 -3.23
C ILE A 33 37.45 -2.13 -3.11
N THR A 34 36.61 -1.43 -2.38
CA THR A 34 35.16 -1.69 -2.34
C THR A 34 34.47 -0.75 -3.30
N SER A 35 33.80 -1.31 -4.31
CA SER A 35 33.10 -0.55 -5.34
C SER A 35 31.72 -1.16 -5.57
N VAL A 36 30.67 -0.34 -5.47
CA VAL A 36 29.28 -0.72 -5.66
C VAL A 36 28.58 0.37 -6.47
N ASN A 37 27.91 -0.01 -7.56
CA ASN A 37 27.27 0.92 -8.50
C ASN A 37 28.19 2.08 -8.95
N LEU A 38 29.46 1.77 -9.22
CA LEU A 38 30.55 2.71 -9.55
C LEU A 38 30.99 3.69 -8.43
N HIS A 39 30.25 3.82 -7.32
CA HIS A 39 30.76 4.50 -6.13
C HIS A 39 31.86 3.64 -5.49
N SER A 40 33.05 4.22 -5.26
CA SER A 40 34.29 3.43 -5.13
C SER A 40 35.22 3.98 -4.07
N THR A 41 35.66 3.15 -3.12
CA THR A 41 36.59 3.53 -2.04
C THR A 41 37.72 2.50 -1.89
N LEU A 42 38.96 2.99 -1.76
CA LEU A 42 40.12 2.22 -1.34
C LEU A 42 40.23 2.26 0.19
N HIS A 43 40.36 1.09 0.81
CA HIS A 43 40.59 0.88 2.23
C HIS A 43 41.88 0.08 2.45
N TRP A 44 42.53 0.26 3.60
CA TRP A 44 43.70 -0.52 4.02
C TRP A 44 43.72 -0.68 5.54
N ASP A 45 44.61 -1.54 6.04
CA ASP A 45 44.87 -1.66 7.47
C ASP A 45 46.06 -0.75 7.84
N PRO A 46 45.96 0.05 8.92
CA PRO A 46 47.02 0.97 9.32
C PRO A 46 48.26 0.21 9.83
N PRO A 47 49.48 0.59 9.42
CA PRO A 47 50.71 -0.03 9.93
C PRO A 47 50.85 0.18 11.44
N ARG A 48 51.20 -0.90 12.16
CA ARG A 48 51.58 -0.82 13.58
C ARG A 48 52.99 -0.19 13.68
N PHE A 49 53.04 1.11 13.91
CA PHE A 49 54.28 1.88 13.95
C PHE A 49 54.30 2.83 15.17
N PRO A 50 55.43 3.03 15.88
CA PRO A 50 55.43 3.76 17.15
C PRO A 50 55.18 5.29 17.07
N LYS A 51 55.13 5.88 15.87
CA LYS A 51 54.90 7.33 15.69
C LYS A 51 53.42 7.58 15.38
N GLU A 52 52.75 8.33 16.25
CA GLU A 52 51.29 8.56 16.21
C GLU A 52 50.80 9.45 15.05
N ASN A 53 51.72 10.11 14.33
CA ASN A 53 51.41 11.04 13.23
C ASN A 53 51.68 10.42 11.85
N ILE A 54 51.08 9.26 11.57
CA ILE A 54 51.07 8.66 10.23
C ILE A 54 50.03 9.35 9.36
N THR A 55 50.38 9.67 8.12
CA THR A 55 49.46 10.03 7.04
C THR A 55 49.63 9.12 5.84
N TYR A 56 48.65 9.10 4.95
CA TYR A 56 48.67 8.28 3.73
C TYR A 56 48.52 9.13 2.47
N THR A 57 49.20 8.70 1.41
CA THR A 57 49.13 9.29 0.08
C THR A 57 48.78 8.21 -0.93
N VAL A 58 47.73 8.45 -1.72
CA VAL A 58 47.24 7.61 -2.81
C VAL A 58 47.40 8.38 -4.11
N GLN A 59 48.14 7.78 -5.04
CA GLN A 59 48.37 8.31 -6.38
C GLN A 59 47.83 7.36 -7.44
N TYR A 60 47.58 7.87 -8.64
CA TYR A 60 47.04 7.09 -9.76
C TYR A 60 47.74 7.43 -11.08
N LYS A 61 47.79 6.46 -11.99
CA LYS A 61 48.22 6.59 -13.39
C LYS A 61 47.17 5.94 -14.28
N SER A 62 46.75 6.63 -15.34
CA SER A 62 45.85 6.06 -16.36
C SER A 62 46.64 5.24 -17.37
N THR A 63 46.30 3.96 -17.52
CA THR A 63 46.94 3.08 -18.51
C THR A 63 46.62 3.52 -19.95
N TYR A 64 45.44 4.15 -20.18
CA TYR A 64 45.01 4.55 -21.52
C TYR A 64 45.63 5.85 -22.04
N MET A 65 46.02 6.78 -21.16
CA MET A 65 46.48 8.13 -21.58
C MET A 65 47.98 8.22 -21.92
N LEU A 66 48.71 7.08 -21.94
CA LEU A 66 50.18 7.02 -22.04
C LEU A 66 50.91 7.96 -21.05
N GLN A 67 50.29 8.25 -19.91
CA GLN A 67 50.78 9.29 -19.01
C GLN A 67 51.89 8.71 -18.10
N ASP A 68 53.12 9.21 -18.24
CA ASP A 68 54.26 8.68 -17.48
C ASP A 68 54.32 9.11 -16.02
N SER A 69 53.72 10.24 -15.68
CA SER A 69 53.58 10.70 -14.31
C SER A 69 52.40 10.04 -13.58
N TYR A 70 52.59 9.82 -12.28
CA TYR A 70 51.50 9.52 -11.35
C TYR A 70 50.93 10.83 -10.78
N GLU A 71 49.62 10.98 -10.82
CA GLU A 71 48.89 12.10 -10.23
C GLU A 71 48.43 11.80 -8.80
N SER A 72 48.22 12.84 -7.99
CA SER A 72 47.77 12.70 -6.61
C SER A 72 46.24 12.65 -6.52
N LEU A 73 45.68 11.56 -5.98
CA LEU A 73 44.24 11.38 -5.79
C LEU A 73 43.80 11.74 -4.36
N CYS A 74 44.54 11.25 -3.37
CA CYS A 74 44.39 11.63 -1.97
C CYS A 74 45.79 11.85 -1.36
N ALA A 75 45.98 12.89 -0.54
CA ALA A 75 47.25 13.16 0.14
C ALA A 75 47.01 13.59 1.59
N GLY A 76 47.96 13.29 2.49
CA GLY A 76 47.90 13.70 3.90
C GLY A 76 46.78 13.05 4.72
N LEU A 77 46.17 11.97 4.23
CA LEU A 77 45.03 11.33 4.90
C LEU A 77 45.41 10.77 6.27
N ARG A 78 44.64 11.08 7.31
CA ARG A 78 44.75 10.43 8.63
C ARG A 78 43.99 9.10 8.73
N LEU A 79 42.87 9.00 8.01
CA LEU A 79 42.02 7.81 7.98
C LEU A 79 42.49 6.83 6.90
N PRO A 80 42.36 5.50 7.10
CA PRO A 80 42.72 4.49 6.11
C PRO A 80 41.60 4.29 5.06
N ARG A 81 41.17 5.39 4.43
CA ARG A 81 40.12 5.48 3.40
C ARG A 81 40.50 6.57 2.40
N CYS A 82 40.51 6.25 1.10
CA CYS A 82 40.58 7.21 0.00
C CYS A 82 39.44 6.92 -0.99
N GLU A 83 38.75 7.96 -1.45
CA GLU A 83 37.64 7.80 -2.40
C GLU A 83 38.14 7.86 -3.85
N LEU A 84 37.66 6.94 -4.68
CA LEU A 84 38.05 6.76 -6.09
C LEU A 84 36.94 7.18 -7.07
N SER A 85 35.78 7.61 -6.57
CA SER A 85 34.56 7.94 -7.35
C SER A 85 34.78 9.06 -8.38
N SER A 86 35.80 9.90 -8.20
CA SER A 86 36.21 10.99 -9.09
C SER A 86 36.92 10.54 -10.37
N LEU A 87 37.47 9.31 -10.41
CA LEU A 87 38.07 8.72 -11.62
C LEU A 87 37.00 8.48 -12.70
N SER A 88 37.40 8.30 -13.97
CA SER A 88 36.45 7.97 -15.04
C SER A 88 35.94 6.53 -14.89
N ALA A 89 34.66 6.27 -15.24
CA ALA A 89 34.10 4.92 -15.21
C ALA A 89 34.85 3.97 -16.16
N TYR A 90 35.17 4.45 -17.36
CA TYR A 90 35.77 3.68 -18.45
C TYR A 90 37.30 3.61 -18.40
N GLY A 91 37.92 3.90 -17.26
CA GLY A 91 39.37 3.92 -17.10
C GLY A 91 39.97 2.59 -16.62
N ASP A 92 41.25 2.39 -16.93
CA ASP A 92 42.11 1.35 -16.38
C ASP A 92 43.25 2.08 -15.64
N TYR A 93 43.33 1.86 -14.33
CA TYR A 93 44.16 2.67 -13.43
C TYR A 93 45.14 1.82 -12.65
N GLU A 94 46.39 2.24 -12.67
CA GLU A 94 47.42 1.80 -11.73
C GLU A 94 47.42 2.76 -10.54
N LEU A 95 47.02 2.27 -9.37
CA LEU A 95 47.00 2.99 -8.11
C LEU A 95 48.25 2.65 -7.29
N ARG A 96 48.80 3.61 -6.55
CA ARG A 96 49.83 3.36 -5.54
C ARG A 96 49.55 4.07 -4.23
N LEU A 97 49.72 3.34 -3.13
CA LEU A 97 49.48 3.77 -1.76
C LEU A 97 50.79 3.71 -0.96
N ARG A 98 51.06 4.71 -0.12
CA ARG A 98 52.14 4.66 0.88
C ARG A 98 51.72 5.31 2.20
N ALA A 99 52.45 4.98 3.27
CA ALA A 99 52.40 5.68 4.54
C ALA A 99 53.58 6.69 4.65
N GLU A 100 53.35 7.81 5.33
CA GLU A 100 54.33 8.88 5.57
C GLU A 100 54.25 9.31 7.05
N ALA A 101 55.37 9.61 7.68
CA ALA A 101 55.41 10.10 9.08
C ALA A 101 56.53 11.14 9.23
N GLY A 102 56.17 12.41 8.98
CA GLY A 102 57.16 13.49 8.86
C GLY A 102 58.01 13.30 7.60
N PRO A 103 59.36 13.26 7.70
CA PRO A 103 60.24 13.06 6.54
C PRO A 103 60.30 11.60 6.05
N GLU A 104 59.94 10.63 6.90
CA GLU A 104 59.99 9.21 6.58
C GLU A 104 58.78 8.77 5.75
N ARG A 105 59.00 7.79 4.87
CA ARG A 105 58.01 7.23 3.94
C ARG A 105 58.18 5.72 3.83
N SER A 106 57.09 4.98 3.69
CA SER A 106 57.12 3.57 3.31
C SER A 106 57.45 3.41 1.82
N GLY A 107 57.68 2.17 1.38
CA GLY A 107 57.56 1.83 -0.03
C GLY A 107 56.12 1.98 -0.56
N TRP A 108 55.95 1.75 -1.86
CA TRP A 108 54.69 1.93 -2.58
C TRP A 108 53.97 0.58 -2.76
N LEU A 109 52.79 0.44 -2.19
CA LEU A 109 51.88 -0.67 -2.48
C LEU A 109 51.09 -0.36 -3.75
N GLY A 110 51.32 -1.11 -4.82
CA GLY A 110 50.58 -1.02 -6.09
C GLY A 110 49.27 -1.81 -6.09
N LEU A 111 48.22 -1.25 -6.69
CA LEU A 111 46.94 -1.91 -6.98
C LEU A 111 46.48 -1.56 -8.40
N ARG A 112 45.68 -2.41 -9.05
CA ARG A 112 45.00 -2.09 -10.32
C ARG A 112 43.51 -1.89 -10.09
N PHE A 113 42.90 -0.93 -10.79
CA PHE A 113 41.48 -0.62 -10.68
C PHE A 113 40.84 -0.25 -12.02
N ARG A 114 39.78 -0.97 -12.39
CA ARG A 114 38.96 -0.76 -13.57
C ARG A 114 37.50 -0.64 -13.12
N PRO A 115 36.90 0.56 -13.00
CA PRO A 115 35.64 0.72 -12.29
C PRO A 115 34.49 -0.14 -12.85
N MET A 116 34.37 -0.26 -14.18
CA MET A 116 33.33 -1.07 -14.83
C MET A 116 33.51 -2.59 -14.63
N GLU A 117 34.75 -3.08 -14.56
CA GLU A 117 35.03 -4.50 -14.31
C GLU A 117 34.93 -4.82 -12.81
N ASN A 118 35.52 -3.99 -11.95
CA ASN A 118 35.63 -4.25 -10.52
C ASN A 118 34.40 -3.87 -9.68
N THR A 119 33.51 -2.98 -10.14
CA THR A 119 32.32 -2.60 -9.34
C THR A 119 31.36 -3.78 -9.18
N THR A 120 30.79 -3.94 -7.99
CA THR A 120 29.61 -4.80 -7.81
C THR A 120 28.39 -4.05 -8.33
N ILE A 121 27.49 -4.76 -9.02
CA ILE A 121 26.20 -4.24 -9.45
C ILE A 121 25.19 -4.59 -8.36
N GLY A 122 24.73 -3.59 -7.61
CA GLY A 122 23.75 -3.78 -6.54
C GLY A 122 22.36 -4.17 -7.09
N PRO A 123 21.42 -4.53 -6.21
CA PRO A 123 20.08 -4.90 -6.61
C PRO A 123 19.32 -3.73 -7.25
N PRO A 124 18.45 -4.00 -8.25
CA PRO A 124 17.47 -3.01 -8.69
C PRO A 124 16.39 -2.78 -7.60
N GLU A 125 15.78 -1.60 -7.60
CA GLU A 125 14.53 -1.40 -6.87
C GLU A 125 13.41 -2.09 -7.66
N VAL A 126 12.54 -2.83 -6.95
CA VAL A 126 11.44 -3.59 -7.53
C VAL A 126 10.16 -3.31 -6.73
N ARG A 127 9.05 -3.10 -7.43
CA ARG A 127 7.69 -3.03 -6.89
C ARG A 127 6.80 -3.99 -7.68
N LEU A 128 5.94 -4.72 -6.96
CA LEU A 128 4.94 -5.60 -7.55
C LEU A 128 3.57 -4.95 -7.45
N ARG A 129 2.70 -5.25 -8.42
CA ARG A 129 1.29 -4.85 -8.46
C ARG A 129 0.51 -5.98 -9.14
N SER A 130 -0.63 -6.38 -8.59
CA SER A 130 -1.53 -7.30 -9.31
C SER A 130 -2.73 -6.54 -9.88
N GLU A 131 -2.95 -6.67 -11.18
CA GLU A 131 -4.00 -5.96 -11.91
C GLU A 131 -4.66 -6.93 -12.92
N ALA A 132 -6.00 -7.00 -12.88
CA ALA A 132 -6.82 -7.86 -13.77
C ALA A 132 -6.41 -9.35 -13.86
N GLY A 133 -5.67 -9.90 -12.87
CA GLY A 133 -5.14 -11.26 -12.88
C GLY A 133 -3.68 -11.39 -13.33
N ALA A 134 -3.07 -10.32 -13.84
CA ALA A 134 -1.65 -10.26 -14.16
C ALA A 134 -0.84 -9.73 -12.97
N LEU A 135 0.41 -10.19 -12.81
CA LEU A 135 1.38 -9.64 -11.86
C LEU A 135 2.36 -8.74 -12.62
N HIS A 136 2.21 -7.43 -12.44
CA HIS A 136 3.09 -6.41 -12.99
C HIS A 136 4.29 -6.20 -12.05
N ALA A 137 5.49 -6.24 -12.62
CA ALA A 137 6.75 -6.01 -11.90
C ALA A 137 7.43 -4.75 -12.45
N ASP A 138 7.26 -3.64 -11.73
CA ASP A 138 7.94 -2.37 -12.03
C ASP A 138 9.34 -2.40 -11.39
N PHE A 139 10.41 -2.18 -12.17
CA PHE A 139 11.78 -2.17 -11.63
C PHE A 139 12.71 -1.16 -12.31
N TRP A 140 13.63 -0.59 -11.52
CA TRP A 140 14.57 0.44 -11.97
C TRP A 140 15.87 0.45 -11.16
N GLY A 141 16.83 1.21 -11.67
CA GLY A 141 18.18 1.27 -11.11
C GLY A 141 18.98 -0.03 -11.34
N PRO A 142 20.01 -0.28 -10.53
CA PRO A 142 20.58 0.64 -9.54
C PRO A 142 21.06 1.97 -10.16
N LEU A 143 21.28 2.97 -9.30
CA LEU A 143 21.78 4.29 -9.67
C LEU A 143 23.27 4.38 -9.35
N ALA A 144 24.04 5.01 -10.24
CA ALA A 144 25.42 5.39 -10.01
C ALA A 144 25.49 6.83 -9.50
N GLU A 145 26.22 7.07 -8.41
CA GLU A 145 26.42 8.38 -7.81
C GLU A 145 27.90 8.77 -7.96
N ARG A 146 28.16 9.75 -8.83
CA ARG A 146 29.50 10.26 -9.17
C ARG A 146 29.53 11.79 -9.14
N SER A 147 30.70 12.38 -9.36
CA SER A 147 30.89 13.84 -9.43
C SER A 147 30.01 14.55 -10.47
N GLN A 148 29.57 13.85 -11.51
CA GLN A 148 28.65 14.35 -12.56
C GLN A 148 27.16 14.14 -12.22
N GLY A 149 26.83 13.81 -10.97
CA GLY A 149 25.46 13.58 -10.49
C GLY A 149 25.06 12.10 -10.44
N ARG A 150 23.74 11.88 -10.40
CA ARG A 150 23.11 10.58 -10.15
C ARG A 150 22.44 10.05 -11.42
N TRP A 151 22.98 9.00 -12.00
CA TRP A 151 22.54 8.47 -13.31
C TRP A 151 22.20 6.96 -13.24
N PRO A 152 21.27 6.44 -14.07
CA PRO A 152 21.00 5.00 -14.15
C PRO A 152 22.27 4.22 -14.51
N LEU A 153 22.60 3.17 -13.76
CA LEU A 153 23.82 2.40 -14.02
C LEU A 153 23.81 1.74 -15.42
N LYS A 154 22.61 1.41 -15.93
CA LYS A 154 22.33 0.99 -17.32
C LYS A 154 22.67 2.01 -18.41
N GLN A 155 23.12 3.21 -18.07
CA GLN A 155 23.60 4.23 -19.02
C GLN A 155 25.13 4.16 -19.19
N TYR A 156 25.84 3.52 -18.26
CA TYR A 156 27.28 3.24 -18.39
C TYR A 156 27.55 1.92 -19.13
N TYR A 157 26.64 0.94 -19.02
CA TYR A 157 26.73 -0.35 -19.74
C TYR A 157 25.82 -0.34 -20.97
N GLY A 158 26.39 -0.55 -22.15
CA GLY A 158 25.64 -0.58 -23.42
C GLY A 158 24.62 -1.72 -23.47
N SER A 159 25.06 -2.97 -23.27
CA SER A 159 24.14 -4.08 -23.02
C SER A 159 23.69 -4.12 -21.56
N TRP A 160 22.38 -4.04 -21.34
CA TRP A 160 21.76 -4.25 -20.04
C TRP A 160 20.48 -5.08 -20.20
N LYS A 161 20.39 -6.16 -19.43
CA LYS A 161 19.21 -7.04 -19.34
C LYS A 161 18.86 -7.24 -17.87
N TYR A 162 17.60 -7.56 -17.60
CA TYR A 162 17.17 -8.05 -16.30
C TYR A 162 16.82 -9.52 -16.39
N ARG A 163 17.23 -10.31 -15.40
CA ARG A 163 16.72 -11.67 -15.19
C ARG A 163 15.70 -11.59 -14.06
N ILE A 164 14.46 -11.90 -14.38
CA ILE A 164 13.36 -12.04 -13.42
C ILE A 164 13.29 -13.52 -13.03
N LEU A 165 13.30 -13.79 -11.74
CA LEU A 165 13.07 -15.11 -11.16
C LEU A 165 11.78 -15.03 -10.35
N TYR A 166 10.87 -15.98 -10.53
CA TYR A 166 9.63 -16.03 -9.77
C TYR A 166 9.14 -17.46 -9.60
N TRP A 167 8.32 -17.68 -8.57
CA TRP A 167 7.80 -18.99 -8.18
C TRP A 167 6.53 -18.84 -7.33
N ARG A 168 5.77 -19.93 -7.18
CA ARG A 168 4.59 -19.97 -6.30
C ARG A 168 5.06 -20.08 -4.85
N ARG A 169 4.46 -19.32 -3.93
CA ARG A 169 4.73 -19.50 -2.49
C ARG A 169 4.30 -20.92 -2.09
N GLY A 170 5.28 -21.75 -1.72
CA GLY A 170 5.07 -23.16 -1.35
C GLY A 170 5.49 -24.19 -2.40
N SER A 171 5.86 -23.80 -3.62
CA SER A 171 6.53 -24.73 -4.55
C SER A 171 8.01 -24.89 -4.20
N SER A 172 8.51 -26.12 -4.12
CA SER A 172 9.95 -26.38 -3.98
C SER A 172 10.72 -26.09 -5.27
N ASP A 173 10.02 -26.06 -6.40
CA ASP A 173 10.58 -25.81 -7.71
C ASP A 173 10.81 -24.30 -7.92
N THR A 174 12.08 -23.89 -7.89
CA THR A 174 12.52 -22.60 -8.44
C THR A 174 12.74 -22.69 -9.95
N HIS A 175 11.84 -23.37 -10.66
CA HIS A 175 11.90 -23.48 -12.12
C HIS A 175 11.42 -22.17 -12.74
N SER A 176 12.36 -21.43 -13.34
CA SER A 176 12.11 -20.15 -14.00
C SER A 176 11.48 -20.33 -15.38
N GLU A 177 10.36 -21.03 -15.44
CA GLU A 177 9.54 -21.13 -16.65
C GLU A 177 8.68 -19.87 -16.84
N ILE A 178 8.21 -19.65 -18.06
CA ILE A 178 7.24 -18.60 -18.34
C ILE A 178 5.84 -19.19 -18.13
N LEU A 179 5.34 -19.13 -16.88
CA LEU A 179 3.93 -19.33 -16.56
C LEU A 179 3.10 -18.19 -17.18
N ALA A 180 2.87 -18.28 -18.48
CA ALA A 180 1.78 -17.56 -19.11
C ALA A 180 0.47 -18.04 -18.49
N GLN A 181 -0.29 -17.12 -17.87
CA GLN A 181 -1.40 -17.36 -16.95
C GLN A 181 -0.92 -17.79 -15.54
N LEU A 182 -0.72 -16.79 -14.69
CA LEU A 182 -0.60 -16.97 -13.24
C LEU A 182 -1.94 -17.44 -12.69
N GLU A 183 -1.94 -18.35 -11.71
CA GLU A 183 -3.19 -18.77 -11.04
C GLU A 183 -3.79 -17.60 -10.24
N PRO A 184 -5.11 -17.34 -10.30
CA PRO A 184 -5.78 -16.35 -9.45
C PRO A 184 -5.66 -16.71 -7.96
N TRP A 185 -5.76 -15.70 -7.09
CA TRP A 185 -5.71 -15.83 -5.62
C TRP A 185 -4.42 -16.46 -5.06
N THR A 186 -3.40 -16.68 -5.90
CA THR A 186 -2.16 -17.37 -5.54
C THR A 186 -1.07 -16.35 -5.25
N VAL A 187 -0.32 -16.58 -4.17
CA VAL A 187 0.83 -15.73 -3.83
C VAL A 187 2.04 -16.17 -4.65
N TYR A 188 2.55 -15.27 -5.48
CA TYR A 188 3.79 -15.44 -6.23
C TYR A 188 4.88 -14.57 -5.63
N CYS A 189 6.09 -15.12 -5.54
CA CYS A 189 7.28 -14.43 -5.07
C CYS A 189 8.22 -14.16 -6.24
N VAL A 190 8.87 -12.99 -6.25
CA VAL A 190 9.70 -12.48 -7.36
C VAL A 190 11.02 -11.93 -6.81
N ARG A 191 12.11 -12.20 -7.52
CA ARG A 191 13.40 -11.50 -7.39
C ARG A 191 13.90 -11.09 -8.78
N VAL A 192 14.54 -9.93 -8.88
CA VAL A 192 15.10 -9.41 -10.14
C VAL A 192 16.59 -9.14 -9.95
N GLN A 193 17.42 -9.55 -10.91
CA GLN A 193 18.84 -9.19 -10.95
C GLN A 193 19.22 -8.55 -12.29
N ALA A 194 20.23 -7.68 -12.25
CA ALA A 194 20.86 -7.14 -13.45
C ALA A 194 21.76 -8.20 -14.12
N VAL A 195 21.83 -8.17 -15.45
CA VAL A 195 22.72 -8.99 -16.27
C VAL A 195 23.30 -8.10 -17.38
N ILE A 196 24.62 -8.09 -17.52
CA ILE A 196 25.39 -7.33 -18.52
C ILE A 196 26.11 -8.36 -19.40
N PRO A 197 25.52 -8.79 -20.52
CA PRO A 197 26.04 -9.90 -21.33
C PRO A 197 27.46 -9.68 -21.85
N GLU A 198 27.79 -8.47 -22.32
CA GLU A 198 29.11 -8.14 -22.90
C GLU A 198 30.29 -8.37 -21.94
N LEU A 199 30.06 -8.24 -20.62
CA LEU A 199 31.07 -8.47 -19.58
C LEU A 199 30.88 -9.81 -18.84
N ASN A 200 29.92 -10.65 -19.25
CA ASN A 200 29.44 -11.81 -18.49
C ASN A 200 29.12 -11.50 -17.01
N LYS A 201 28.74 -10.24 -16.73
CA LYS A 201 28.65 -9.69 -15.38
C LYS A 201 27.21 -9.74 -14.90
N THR A 202 26.99 -10.31 -13.71
CA THR A 202 25.68 -10.34 -13.06
C THR A 202 25.69 -9.44 -11.83
N GLY A 203 24.52 -8.86 -11.54
CA GLY A 203 24.30 -8.11 -10.30
C GLY A 203 23.63 -8.95 -9.22
N GLU A 204 23.63 -8.38 -8.03
CA GLU A 204 22.96 -8.91 -6.86
C GLU A 204 21.46 -9.05 -7.11
N LEU A 205 20.85 -10.07 -6.50
CA LEU A 205 19.41 -10.27 -6.54
C LEU A 205 18.72 -9.21 -5.68
N SER A 206 17.61 -8.66 -6.17
CA SER A 206 16.70 -7.88 -5.36
C SER A 206 16.26 -8.66 -4.13
N ARG A 207 15.81 -7.93 -3.10
CA ARG A 207 14.95 -8.50 -2.06
C ARG A 207 13.82 -9.30 -2.72
N GLU A 208 13.38 -10.35 -2.04
CA GLU A 208 12.15 -11.04 -2.39
C GLU A 208 10.96 -10.11 -2.12
N LEU A 209 10.12 -9.91 -3.13
CA LEU A 209 8.77 -9.39 -2.93
C LEU A 209 7.80 -10.49 -3.30
N CYS A 210 6.74 -10.66 -2.53
CA CYS A 210 5.65 -11.56 -2.87
C CYS A 210 4.34 -10.81 -2.86
N GLU A 211 3.48 -11.09 -3.83
CA GLU A 211 2.19 -10.44 -4.00
C GLU A 211 1.12 -11.50 -4.31
N GLN A 212 -0.12 -11.25 -3.92
CA GLN A 212 -1.24 -12.14 -4.26
C GLN A 212 -1.84 -11.72 -5.59
N THR A 213 -2.05 -12.69 -6.50
CA THR A 213 -2.78 -12.41 -7.74
C THR A 213 -4.23 -12.05 -7.44
N THR A 214 -4.62 -10.87 -7.89
CA THR A 214 -6.01 -10.41 -7.92
C THR A 214 -6.85 -11.35 -8.78
N HIS A 215 -8.14 -11.38 -8.48
CA HIS A 215 -9.11 -12.03 -9.33
C HIS A 215 -9.06 -11.46 -10.76
N ASN A 216 -9.07 -12.33 -11.79
CA ASN A 216 -8.98 -11.96 -13.20
C ASN A 216 -10.01 -10.89 -13.60
N GLY A 217 -9.77 -10.15 -14.69
CA GLY A 217 -10.72 -9.17 -15.26
C GLY A 217 -12.09 -9.74 -15.72
N VAL A 218 -12.34 -11.04 -15.53
CA VAL A 218 -13.58 -11.74 -15.90
C VAL A 218 -14.17 -12.37 -14.64
N THR A 219 -15.22 -11.78 -14.06
CA THR A 219 -15.91 -12.28 -12.85
C THR A 219 -16.26 -13.76 -12.98
N PRO A 220 -16.05 -14.61 -11.95
CA PRO A 220 -16.29 -16.04 -12.07
C PRO A 220 -17.78 -16.27 -12.32
N VAL A 221 -18.10 -17.15 -13.27
CA VAL A 221 -19.50 -17.45 -13.62
C VAL A 221 -20.30 -17.88 -12.39
N TRP A 222 -19.68 -18.59 -11.44
CA TRP A 222 -20.33 -18.98 -10.18
C TRP A 222 -20.70 -17.78 -9.28
N ILE A 223 -19.92 -16.69 -9.26
CA ILE A 223 -20.28 -15.48 -8.50
C ILE A 223 -21.47 -14.78 -9.17
N ILE A 224 -21.46 -14.66 -10.51
CA ILE A 224 -22.58 -14.07 -11.28
C ILE A 224 -23.87 -14.87 -11.02
N VAL A 225 -23.80 -16.20 -11.14
CA VAL A 225 -24.95 -17.09 -10.89
C VAL A 225 -25.42 -16.99 -9.44
N THR A 226 -24.51 -16.99 -8.46
CA THR A 226 -24.87 -16.89 -7.03
C THR A 226 -25.54 -15.55 -6.72
N ALA A 227 -25.05 -14.44 -7.29
CA ALA A 227 -25.66 -13.12 -7.12
C ALA A 227 -27.05 -13.03 -7.76
N LEU A 228 -27.23 -13.57 -8.96
CA LEU A 228 -28.54 -13.61 -9.64
C LEU A 228 -29.55 -14.49 -8.90
N VAL A 229 -29.15 -15.69 -8.47
CA VAL A 229 -30.02 -16.61 -7.71
C VAL A 229 -30.37 -16.02 -6.33
N GLY A 230 -29.40 -15.42 -5.64
CA GLY A 230 -29.63 -14.73 -4.37
C GLY A 230 -30.60 -13.55 -4.51
N SER A 231 -30.42 -12.72 -5.54
CA SER A 231 -31.33 -11.61 -5.85
C SER A 231 -32.75 -12.09 -6.13
N MET A 232 -32.92 -13.11 -6.97
CA MET A 232 -34.23 -13.71 -7.26
C MET A 232 -34.90 -14.29 -6.01
N LEU A 233 -34.15 -14.94 -5.12
CA LEU A 233 -34.67 -15.46 -3.86
C LEU A 233 -35.13 -14.33 -2.90
N VAL A 234 -34.39 -13.23 -2.83
CA VAL A 234 -34.79 -12.03 -2.06
C VAL A 234 -36.06 -11.41 -2.64
N VAL A 235 -36.20 -11.31 -3.96
CA VAL A 235 -37.43 -10.79 -4.60
C VAL A 235 -38.63 -11.71 -4.33
N VAL A 236 -38.47 -13.03 -4.46
CA VAL A 236 -39.56 -14.01 -4.20
C VAL A 236 -39.98 -14.00 -2.73
N THR A 237 -39.03 -13.92 -1.79
CA THR A 237 -39.35 -13.82 -0.35
C THR A 237 -40.01 -12.49 0.00
N ALA A 238 -39.57 -11.37 -0.56
CA ALA A 238 -40.23 -10.07 -0.38
C ALA A 238 -41.68 -10.07 -0.92
N VAL A 239 -41.90 -10.56 -2.15
CA VAL A 239 -43.24 -10.61 -2.78
C VAL A 239 -44.18 -11.52 -1.99
N THR A 240 -43.71 -12.69 -1.54
CA THR A 240 -44.55 -13.61 -0.73
C THR A 240 -44.88 -13.03 0.64
N VAL A 241 -43.94 -12.39 1.34
CA VAL A 241 -44.21 -11.68 2.60
C VAL A 241 -45.22 -10.55 2.38
N CYS A 242 -45.06 -9.71 1.34
CA CYS A 242 -46.03 -8.67 1.01
C CYS A 242 -47.43 -9.22 0.70
N PHE A 243 -47.53 -10.37 0.03
CA PHE A 243 -48.81 -11.05 -0.21
C PHE A 243 -49.45 -11.55 1.09
N PHE A 244 -48.69 -12.20 1.99
CA PHE A 244 -49.23 -12.66 3.27
C PHE A 244 -49.62 -11.49 4.19
N CYS A 245 -48.83 -10.41 4.24
CA CYS A 245 -49.16 -9.21 5.01
C CYS A 245 -50.43 -8.52 4.48
N SER A 246 -50.56 -8.34 3.16
CA SER A 246 -51.76 -7.73 2.57
C SER A 246 -53.00 -8.62 2.71
N PHE A 247 -52.87 -9.95 2.58
CA PHE A 247 -53.95 -10.90 2.87
C PHE A 247 -54.36 -10.88 4.35
N TYR A 248 -53.40 -10.76 5.28
CA TYR A 248 -53.68 -10.64 6.71
C TYR A 248 -54.41 -9.33 7.04
N LEU A 249 -53.99 -8.20 6.46
CA LEU A 249 -54.67 -6.91 6.61
C LEU A 249 -56.07 -6.93 5.98
N TYR A 250 -56.25 -7.56 4.82
CA TYR A 250 -57.57 -7.81 4.22
C TYR A 250 -58.46 -8.69 5.11
N ARG A 251 -57.90 -9.73 5.73
CA ARG A 251 -58.62 -10.57 6.70
C ARG A 251 -59.02 -9.77 7.94
N LEU A 252 -58.11 -9.02 8.53
CA LEU A 252 -58.34 -8.20 9.72
C LEU A 252 -59.46 -7.17 9.46
N THR A 253 -59.33 -6.38 8.39
CA THR A 253 -60.37 -5.41 7.99
C THR A 253 -61.71 -6.08 7.69
N LYS A 254 -61.74 -7.22 6.98
CA LYS A 254 -62.98 -7.97 6.75
C LYS A 254 -63.63 -8.46 8.06
N HIS A 255 -62.83 -8.92 9.02
CA HIS A 255 -63.34 -9.36 10.34
C HIS A 255 -63.83 -8.20 11.21
N VAL A 256 -63.24 -7.00 11.10
CA VAL A 256 -63.67 -5.79 11.83
C VAL A 256 -64.91 -5.14 11.22
N PHE A 257 -64.96 -4.98 9.89
CA PHE A 257 -66.03 -4.23 9.22
C PHE A 257 -67.22 -5.09 8.77
N TYR A 258 -67.06 -6.41 8.61
CA TYR A 258 -68.12 -7.33 8.15
C TYR A 258 -68.17 -8.63 8.99
N PRO A 259 -68.62 -8.57 10.26
CA PRO A 259 -69.07 -9.76 10.97
C PRO A 259 -70.21 -10.42 10.17
N SER A 260 -70.09 -11.73 9.90
CA SER A 260 -71.10 -12.48 9.14
C SER A 260 -72.34 -12.75 9.99
N TYR A 261 -73.23 -11.77 10.05
CA TYR A 261 -74.45 -11.82 10.85
C TYR A 261 -75.46 -12.80 10.23
N VAL A 262 -75.49 -14.04 10.74
CA VAL A 262 -76.47 -15.05 10.33
C VAL A 262 -77.83 -14.65 10.90
N PHE A 263 -78.65 -13.99 10.09
CA PHE A 263 -79.97 -13.49 10.48
C PHE A 263 -80.86 -14.65 10.97
N PRO A 264 -81.37 -14.63 12.23
CA PRO A 264 -82.14 -15.73 12.79
C PRO A 264 -83.40 -16.04 11.96
N GLN A 265 -83.55 -17.30 11.54
CA GLN A 265 -84.59 -17.71 10.57
C GLN A 265 -86.02 -17.37 11.02
N HIS A 266 -86.28 -17.39 12.33
CA HIS A 266 -87.55 -16.98 12.94
C HIS A 266 -88.01 -15.56 12.53
N LEU A 267 -87.10 -14.58 12.51
CA LEU A 267 -87.43 -13.21 12.07
C LEU A 267 -87.72 -13.14 10.57
N LYS A 268 -87.10 -14.02 9.77
CA LYS A 268 -87.35 -14.10 8.33
C LYS A 268 -88.74 -14.68 8.04
N GLU A 269 -89.23 -15.60 8.86
CA GLU A 269 -90.61 -16.10 8.75
C GLU A 269 -91.63 -15.00 9.12
N PHE A 270 -91.42 -14.31 10.24
CA PHE A 270 -92.31 -13.22 10.71
C PHE A 270 -92.46 -12.09 9.68
N LEU A 271 -91.37 -11.66 9.03
CA LEU A 271 -91.39 -10.59 8.03
C LEU A 271 -91.86 -11.02 6.63
N SER A 272 -92.10 -12.32 6.40
CA SER A 272 -92.48 -12.88 5.08
C SER A 272 -93.99 -13.02 4.86
N LYS A 273 -94.82 -12.80 5.88
CA LYS A 273 -96.28 -12.96 5.82
C LYS A 273 -96.95 -11.58 5.67
N PRO A 274 -97.65 -11.28 4.57
CA PRO A 274 -98.35 -10.00 4.40
C PRO A 274 -99.57 -9.91 5.34
N PRO A 275 -99.95 -8.70 5.80
CA PRO A 275 -101.05 -8.53 6.74
C PRO A 275 -102.42 -8.69 6.05
N SER A 276 -103.00 -9.88 6.11
CA SER A 276 -104.43 -10.10 5.87
C SER A 276 -105.22 -9.70 7.13
N ALA A 277 -106.03 -8.66 7.01
CA ALA A 277 -106.83 -8.07 8.09
C ALA A 277 -108.22 -8.76 8.26
N PRO A 278 -109.08 -8.32 9.20
CA PRO A 278 -108.88 -8.36 10.65
C PRO A 278 -110.09 -8.97 11.38
N GLN A 279 -109.95 -9.42 12.64
CA GLN A 279 -111.07 -9.73 13.56
C GLN A 279 -110.67 -9.40 15.03
N PRO A 280 -111.64 -9.18 15.95
CA PRO A 280 -111.50 -8.17 17.00
C PRO A 280 -111.20 -8.68 18.43
N PHE A 281 -110.76 -7.75 19.27
CA PHE A 281 -110.72 -7.89 20.75
C PHE A 281 -111.44 -6.69 21.43
N PRO A 282 -111.85 -6.81 22.72
CA PRO A 282 -112.83 -5.90 23.36
C PRO A 282 -112.28 -4.50 23.76
N PRO A 283 -113.13 -3.58 24.27
CA PRO A 283 -112.83 -2.13 24.29
C PRO A 283 -111.93 -1.62 25.43
N LEU A 284 -111.48 -0.37 25.26
CA LEU A 284 -110.65 0.45 26.17
C LEU A 284 -111.17 0.55 27.61
N PRO A 285 -110.26 0.83 28.57
CA PRO A 285 -110.23 2.19 29.14
C PRO A 285 -109.12 3.12 28.62
N GLN A 286 -109.26 4.41 28.93
CA GLN A 286 -108.47 5.55 28.45
C GLN A 286 -107.28 5.88 29.39
N GLU A 287 -106.47 6.89 29.02
CA GLU A 287 -105.30 7.46 29.74
C GLU A 287 -103.96 6.68 29.52
N GLU A 288 -102.80 7.32 29.37
CA GLU A 288 -102.53 8.74 29.06
C GLU A 288 -101.24 8.95 28.24
N LEU A 289 -101.13 10.16 27.71
CA LEU A 289 -100.02 10.80 26.98
C LEU A 289 -98.59 10.37 27.39
N LEU A 290 -97.87 9.62 26.54
CA LEU A 290 -96.41 9.50 26.63
C LEU A 290 -95.67 9.74 25.31
N VAL A 291 -94.75 10.69 25.41
CA VAL A 291 -93.86 11.29 24.40
C VAL A 291 -93.02 10.26 23.63
N CYS A 292 -92.90 10.46 22.30
CA CYS A 292 -91.83 9.83 21.52
C CYS A 292 -90.52 10.62 21.69
N ASP A 293 -89.50 10.01 22.30
CA ASP A 293 -88.20 10.66 22.49
C ASP A 293 -87.44 10.86 21.17
N ARG A 294 -86.98 12.09 20.96
CA ARG A 294 -86.22 12.51 19.77
C ARG A 294 -84.73 12.28 19.99
N LEU A 295 -84.22 11.09 19.62
CA LEU A 295 -82.78 10.86 19.63
C LEU A 295 -82.07 11.74 18.57
N THR A 296 -81.32 12.73 19.02
CA THR A 296 -80.44 13.57 18.19
C THR A 296 -79.11 12.88 17.95
N VAL A 297 -78.72 12.72 16.69
CA VAL A 297 -77.35 12.31 16.33
C VAL A 297 -76.39 13.46 16.65
N ILE A 298 -75.38 13.20 17.47
CA ILE A 298 -74.26 14.12 17.73
C ILE A 298 -73.03 13.57 16.99
N SER A 299 -72.57 14.28 15.96
CA SER A 299 -71.27 14.02 15.34
C SER A 299 -70.18 14.62 16.23
N GLN A 300 -69.25 13.79 16.72
CA GLN A 300 -68.16 14.25 17.59
C GLN A 300 -66.88 14.50 16.77
N GLU A 301 -66.71 15.75 16.33
CA GLU A 301 -65.48 16.28 15.73
C GLU A 301 -64.71 17.08 16.79
N SER A 302 -63.52 16.62 17.17
CA SER A 302 -62.50 17.37 17.94
C SER A 302 -61.17 16.63 17.75
N GLN A 303 -60.23 17.14 16.94
CA GLN A 303 -59.27 18.20 17.25
C GLN A 303 -58.34 17.93 18.45
N SER A 304 -57.05 18.08 18.19
CA SER A 304 -55.95 18.01 19.16
C SER A 304 -55.90 19.25 20.07
N PRO A 305 -55.60 19.10 21.37
CA PRO A 305 -55.31 20.23 22.25
C PRO A 305 -53.84 20.65 22.16
N SER A 306 -53.59 21.97 22.15
CA SER A 306 -52.25 22.55 22.28
C SER A 306 -52.29 23.93 22.95
N GLU A 307 -52.02 23.99 24.25
CA GLU A 307 -51.69 25.18 25.07
C GLU A 307 -51.35 24.66 26.49
N GLY A 308 -50.48 25.27 27.31
CA GLY A 308 -49.57 26.39 27.06
C GLY A 308 -49.00 26.95 28.38
N SER A 309 -47.66 27.12 28.49
CA SER A 309 -46.87 27.82 29.55
C SER A 309 -45.45 27.24 29.55
N GLY A 310 -44.35 28.01 29.61
CA GLY A 310 -44.24 29.48 29.58
C GLY A 310 -42.78 29.95 29.50
N ASP A 311 -42.64 31.27 29.37
CA ASP A 311 -41.52 32.12 29.78
C ASP A 311 -40.18 32.14 28.95
N ASP A 312 -39.97 33.32 28.35
CA ASP A 312 -38.74 34.13 28.28
C ASP A 312 -37.62 33.97 27.21
N GLU A 313 -37.55 35.04 26.38
CA GLU A 313 -36.39 35.87 26.01
C GLU A 313 -35.62 35.68 24.67
N ALA A 314 -35.71 36.73 23.83
CA ALA A 314 -34.86 37.18 22.70
C ALA A 314 -34.22 36.16 21.70
N SER A 315 -34.35 36.28 20.37
CA SER A 315 -34.01 37.48 19.58
C SER A 315 -34.35 37.34 18.07
N SER A 316 -34.72 38.46 17.42
CA SER A 316 -34.57 38.79 15.98
C SER A 316 -35.08 37.82 14.88
N THR A 317 -36.32 38.06 14.43
CA THR A 317 -36.85 37.87 13.05
C THR A 317 -36.32 38.95 12.07
N PRO A 318 -36.71 38.99 10.76
CA PRO A 318 -37.36 38.00 9.86
C PRO A 318 -36.42 37.69 8.64
N GLU A 319 -36.76 37.31 7.39
CA GLU A 319 -37.95 37.04 6.53
C GLU A 319 -37.63 35.77 5.67
N HIS A 320 -38.50 34.99 4.98
CA HIS A 320 -39.89 35.08 4.50
C HIS A 320 -40.08 35.88 3.17
N PRO A 321 -40.97 35.52 2.21
CA PRO A 321 -41.59 34.23 1.88
C PRO A 321 -41.58 33.84 0.37
N GLU A 322 -42.24 32.71 0.12
CA GLU A 322 -43.17 32.31 -0.99
C GLU A 322 -43.61 33.41 -2.00
N ASP A 323 -43.92 33.10 -3.26
CA ASP A 323 -45.13 32.33 -3.69
C ASP A 323 -44.85 31.41 -4.92
N SER A 324 -45.70 30.50 -5.40
CA SER A 324 -47.11 30.14 -5.14
C SER A 324 -47.68 29.44 -6.40
N ALA A 325 -48.69 28.57 -6.25
CA ALA A 325 -49.18 27.68 -7.31
C ALA A 325 -50.33 28.34 -8.13
N LEU A 326 -51.00 27.70 -9.10
CA LEU A 326 -52.05 26.70 -8.84
C LEU A 326 -52.66 26.17 -10.16
N ALA A 327 -53.18 24.92 -10.11
CA ALA A 327 -54.31 24.37 -10.90
C ALA A 327 -54.24 24.36 -12.46
N GLY A 328 -55.02 23.52 -13.18
CA GLY A 328 -55.81 22.37 -12.73
C GLY A 328 -56.72 21.77 -13.83
N CYS A 329 -56.78 20.43 -13.90
CA CYS A 329 -57.80 19.53 -14.48
C CYS A 329 -58.47 19.80 -15.86
N ASP A 330 -58.02 19.00 -16.85
CA ASP A 330 -58.82 17.94 -17.52
C ASP A 330 -59.76 18.20 -18.74
N SER A 331 -59.95 17.12 -19.51
CA SER A 331 -60.99 16.80 -20.49
C SER A 331 -60.87 17.23 -21.98
N GLY A 332 -60.73 16.22 -22.86
CA GLY A 332 -61.79 15.92 -23.83
C GLY A 332 -61.65 16.31 -25.32
N VAL A 333 -61.23 15.35 -26.16
CA VAL A 333 -61.73 15.05 -27.53
C VAL A 333 -61.79 16.18 -28.60
N GLY A 334 -61.13 15.98 -29.75
CA GLY A 334 -61.42 16.76 -30.99
C GLY A 334 -60.47 16.44 -32.15
N ALA A 335 -61.00 15.98 -33.29
CA ALA A 335 -60.20 15.42 -34.38
C ALA A 335 -59.90 16.38 -35.56
N ALA A 336 -58.88 15.98 -36.33
CA ALA A 336 -58.78 16.07 -37.80
C ALA A 336 -58.06 17.24 -38.51
N SER A 337 -57.14 16.81 -39.41
CA SER A 337 -56.83 17.36 -40.74
C SER A 337 -56.06 18.68 -40.90
N GLY A 338 -55.06 18.66 -41.79
CA GLY A 338 -54.34 19.83 -42.29
C GLY A 338 -52.96 19.45 -42.83
N ALA A 339 -52.75 19.50 -44.15
CA ALA A 339 -51.51 19.11 -44.80
C ALA A 339 -50.71 20.33 -45.29
N ALA A 340 -49.37 20.22 -45.22
CA ALA A 340 -48.39 20.90 -46.05
C ALA A 340 -47.12 20.03 -46.09
#